data_AF-A0A937NIX6-F1
#
_entry.id   AF-A0A937NIX6-F1
#
_cell.length_a   1.000
_cell.length_b   1.000
_cell.length_c   1.000
_cell.angle_alpha   90.00
_cell.angle_beta   90.00
_cell.angle_gamma   90.00
#
_symmetry.space_group_name_H-M   'P 1'
#
loop_
_entity.id
_entity.type
_entity.pdbx_description
1 polymer ?
#
loop_
_entity_poly.entity_id
_entity_poly.type
_entity_poly.pdbx_seq_one_letter_code
_entity_poly.pdbx_strand_id
1 'polypeptide(L)'
;MRMKKPYVATLDQVRITREGEYGVIEYLEPNVSGVHLKLGPEVQVMTDKEILDCHNRILEVQQRMAMEYEHVAVEIPEGRPQIEYFALGNQWTPRGDVIRCIIGSGLDGEAVIYIDDHELSLEEFGGLLTTYAGWGMRIVFVPDDRTDEEPEIVIREPDDKGE
;
A
#
# COMPACT_ATOMS: atom_id res chain seq x y z
N MET A 1 -10.48 10.63 -1.70
CA MET A 1 -10.22 9.58 -2.72
C MET A 1 -8.71 9.44 -2.90
N ARG A 2 -8.19 8.22 -2.95
CA ARG A 2 -6.76 7.97 -3.23
C ARG A 2 -6.52 8.24 -4.71
N MET A 3 -5.57 9.12 -5.03
CA MET A 3 -5.17 9.35 -6.41
C MET A 3 -4.49 8.09 -6.97
N LYS A 4 -4.77 7.76 -8.23
CA LYS A 4 -4.07 6.74 -9.00
C LYS A 4 -2.64 7.20 -9.26
N LYS A 5 -1.71 6.25 -9.25
CA LYS A 5 -0.32 6.50 -9.62
C LYS A 5 -0.22 6.87 -11.11
N PRO A 6 0.73 7.74 -11.50
CA PRO A 6 1.06 7.96 -12.91
C PRO A 6 1.38 6.66 -13.64
N TYR A 7 0.98 6.56 -14.91
CA TYR A 7 1.25 5.42 -15.79
C TYR A 7 1.93 5.87 -17.09
N VAL A 8 2.53 4.92 -17.82
CA VAL A 8 3.14 5.20 -19.13
C VAL A 8 2.03 5.63 -20.09
N ALA A 9 2.07 6.88 -20.53
CA ALA A 9 0.99 7.51 -21.28
C ALA A 9 1.41 7.94 -22.69
N THR A 10 0.42 8.12 -23.56
CA THR A 10 0.59 8.76 -24.87
C THR A 10 0.23 10.24 -24.81
N LEU A 11 0.64 11.02 -25.83
CA LEU A 11 0.41 12.48 -25.87
C LEU A 11 -1.07 12.87 -25.83
N ASP A 12 -1.96 12.03 -26.35
CA ASP A 12 -3.42 12.24 -26.33
C ASP A 12 -4.04 11.96 -24.95
N GLN A 13 -3.28 11.42 -24.00
CA GLN A 13 -3.74 11.10 -22.64
C GLN A 13 -3.29 12.13 -21.60
N VAL A 14 -2.49 13.12 -21.98
CA VAL A 14 -1.91 14.12 -21.07
C VAL A 14 -2.00 15.53 -21.61
N ARG A 15 -1.92 16.49 -20.71
CA ARG A 15 -1.65 17.90 -20.99
C ARG A 15 -0.30 18.25 -20.38
N ILE A 16 0.56 18.90 -21.15
CA ILE A 16 1.90 19.27 -20.69
C ILE A 16 2.03 20.78 -20.70
N THR A 17 2.45 21.33 -19.57
CA THR A 17 2.80 22.74 -19.42
C THR A 17 4.23 22.86 -18.90
N ARG A 18 4.79 24.07 -18.94
CA ARG A 18 6.18 24.35 -18.53
C ARG A 18 6.17 25.45 -17.49
N GLU A 19 6.80 25.18 -16.35
CA GLU A 19 6.90 26.12 -15.24
C GLU A 19 8.36 26.24 -14.80
N GLY A 20 9.05 27.30 -15.25
CA GLY A 20 10.47 27.51 -14.98
C GLY A 20 11.33 26.38 -15.55
N GLU A 21 11.96 25.58 -14.67
CA GLU A 21 12.80 24.42 -15.05
C GLU A 21 12.03 23.08 -15.02
N TYR A 22 10.70 23.14 -14.90
CA TYR A 22 9.84 21.97 -14.76
C TYR A 22 8.93 21.77 -15.97
N GLY A 23 8.78 20.51 -16.38
CA GLY A 23 7.66 20.06 -17.21
C GLY A 23 6.56 19.56 -16.29
N VAL A 24 5.37 20.15 -16.38
CA VAL A 24 4.20 19.77 -15.59
C VAL A 24 3.31 18.89 -16.47
N ILE A 25 3.07 17.66 -16.04
CA ILE A 25 2.29 16.66 -16.77
C ILE A 25 1.01 16.38 -16.00
N GLU A 26 -0.12 16.70 -16.62
CA GLU A 26 -1.46 16.43 -16.10
C GLU A 26 -2.11 15.34 -16.93
N TYR A 27 -2.56 14.26 -16.29
CA TYR A 27 -3.30 13.21 -16.98
C TYR A 27 -4.74 13.66 -17.24
N LEU A 28 -5.27 13.34 -18.43
CA LEU A 28 -6.67 13.64 -18.76
C LEU A 28 -7.64 12.72 -18.02
N GLU A 29 -7.20 11.52 -17.64
CA GLU A 29 -7.98 10.62 -16.79
C GLU A 29 -8.15 11.24 -15.39
N PRO A 30 -9.39 11.33 -14.88
CA PRO A 30 -9.63 11.90 -13.56
C PRO A 30 -9.00 11.04 -12.46
N ASN A 31 -8.55 11.73 -11.40
CA ASN A 31 -7.95 11.13 -10.20
C ASN A 31 -6.58 10.45 -10.41
N VAL A 32 -5.84 10.77 -11.48
CA VAL A 32 -4.43 10.40 -11.59
C VAL A 32 -3.58 11.57 -11.08
N SER A 33 -2.57 11.28 -10.26
CA SER A 33 -1.65 12.30 -9.76
C SER A 33 -0.88 12.97 -10.90
N GLY A 34 -0.88 14.31 -10.93
CA GLY A 34 -0.01 15.09 -11.82
C GLY A 34 1.46 15.01 -11.41
N VAL A 35 2.36 15.38 -12.33
CA VAL A 35 3.81 15.24 -12.15
C VAL A 35 4.51 16.56 -12.47
N HIS A 36 5.39 17.00 -11.57
CA HIS A 36 6.30 18.13 -11.81
C HIS A 36 7.70 17.56 -12.04
N LEU A 37 8.10 17.41 -13.30
CA LEU A 37 9.37 16.82 -13.68
C LEU A 37 10.44 17.91 -13.84
N LYS A 38 11.45 17.91 -12.96
CA LYS A 38 12.58 18.84 -13.09
C LYS A 38 13.50 18.38 -14.22
N LEU A 39 13.52 19.14 -15.30
CA LEU A 39 14.34 18.86 -16.49
C LEU A 39 15.45 19.90 -16.70
N GLY A 40 15.43 21.00 -15.93
CA GLY A 40 16.37 22.10 -16.08
C GLY A 40 15.91 23.11 -17.13
N PRO A 41 16.75 24.10 -17.48
CA PRO A 41 16.38 25.19 -18.37
C PRO A 41 16.04 24.72 -19.80
N GLU A 42 16.53 23.56 -20.22
CA GLU A 42 16.28 22.98 -21.54
C GLU A 42 14.81 22.61 -21.77
N VAL A 43 14.01 22.47 -20.71
CA VAL A 43 12.57 22.16 -20.79
C VAL A 43 11.79 23.16 -21.66
N GLN A 44 12.30 24.39 -21.76
CA GLN A 44 11.68 25.46 -22.54
C GLN A 44 11.78 25.23 -24.06
N VAL A 45 12.77 24.46 -24.51
CA VAL A 45 12.96 24.13 -25.93
C VAL A 45 12.58 22.68 -26.27
N MET A 46 12.35 21.84 -25.24
CA MET A 46 11.86 20.47 -25.43
C MET A 46 10.41 20.48 -25.92
N THR A 47 10.11 19.58 -26.84
CA THR A 47 8.75 19.25 -27.28
C THR A 47 7.98 18.54 -26.16
N ASP A 48 6.65 18.59 -26.21
CA ASP A 48 5.79 17.83 -25.28
C ASP A 48 6.11 16.33 -25.34
N LYS A 49 6.46 15.83 -26.53
CA LYS A 49 6.89 14.44 -26.71
C LYS A 49 8.17 14.13 -25.93
N GLU A 50 9.18 14.98 -26.02
CA GLU A 50 10.44 14.74 -25.30
C GLU A 50 10.26 14.79 -23.78
N ILE A 51 9.43 15.71 -23.28
CA ILE A 51 9.09 15.78 -21.85
C ILE A 51 8.35 14.51 -21.41
N LEU A 52 7.37 14.05 -22.20
CA LEU A 52 6.63 12.83 -21.91
C LEU A 52 7.50 11.58 -22.00
N ASP A 53 8.38 11.49 -22.99
CA ASP A 53 9.31 10.37 -23.16
C ASP A 53 10.29 10.27 -21.98
N CYS A 54 10.76 11.41 -21.44
CA CYS A 54 11.55 11.44 -20.20
C CYS A 54 10.77 10.89 -19.01
N HIS A 55 9.52 11.33 -18.82
CA HIS A 55 8.65 10.85 -17.74
C HIS A 55 8.33 9.36 -17.86
N ASN A 56 7.91 8.92 -19.05
CA ASN A 56 7.61 7.52 -19.32
C ASN A 56 8.83 6.62 -19.08
N ARG A 57 10.03 7.06 -19.47
CA ARG A 57 11.27 6.31 -19.19
C ARG A 57 11.53 6.16 -17.69
N ILE A 58 11.26 7.20 -16.90
CA ILE A 58 11.37 7.11 -15.43
C ILE A 58 10.37 6.09 -14.89
N LEU A 59 9.12 6.11 -15.37
CA LEU A 59 8.10 5.14 -14.97
C LEU A 59 8.47 3.70 -15.36
N GLU A 60 9.00 3.48 -16.56
CA GLU A 60 9.45 2.16 -17.00
C GLU A 60 10.61 1.63 -16.15
N VAL A 61 11.56 2.48 -15.78
CA VAL A 61 12.66 2.12 -14.86
C VAL A 61 12.10 1.78 -13.48
N GLN A 62 11.19 2.61 -12.95
CA GLN A 62 10.54 2.33 -11.66
C GLN A 62 9.73 1.03 -11.70
N GLN A 63 8.99 0.76 -12.77
CA GLN A 63 8.25 -0.48 -12.95
C GLN A 63 9.19 -1.68 -13.01
N ARG A 64 10.33 -1.56 -13.70
CA ARG A 64 11.35 -2.61 -13.74
C ARG A 64 11.95 -2.88 -12.37
N MET A 65 12.33 -1.83 -11.66
CA MET A 65 12.83 -1.96 -10.28
C MET A 65 11.78 -2.54 -9.34
N ALA A 66 10.49 -2.22 -9.53
CA ALA A 66 9.39 -2.80 -8.78
C ALA A 66 9.15 -4.28 -9.13
N MET A 67 9.36 -4.69 -10.38
CA MET A 67 9.32 -6.10 -10.79
C MET A 67 10.50 -6.90 -10.22
N GLU A 68 11.65 -6.27 -10.03
CA GLU A 68 12.84 -6.86 -9.41
C GLU A 68 12.77 -6.84 -7.87
N TYR A 69 11.83 -6.09 -7.28
CA TYR A 69 11.64 -6.02 -5.84
C TYR A 69 10.90 -7.27 -5.35
N GLU A 70 11.63 -8.19 -4.74
CA GLU A 70 11.08 -9.29 -3.98
C GLU A 70 10.87 -8.83 -2.53
N HIS A 71 9.61 -8.57 -2.16
CA HIS A 71 9.27 -8.28 -0.77
C HIS A 71 9.31 -9.58 0.04
N VAL A 72 10.27 -9.69 0.95
CA VAL A 72 10.31 -10.76 1.95
C VAL A 72 9.72 -10.21 3.24
N ALA A 73 8.47 -10.61 3.53
CA ALA A 73 7.82 -10.28 4.79
C ALA A 73 8.50 -11.01 5.96
N VAL A 74 8.79 -10.29 7.04
CA VAL A 74 9.37 -10.86 8.25
C VAL A 74 8.28 -11.22 9.24
N GLU A 75 8.12 -12.51 9.53
CA GLU A 75 7.23 -13.00 10.57
C GLU A 75 7.97 -13.19 11.90
N ILE A 76 7.37 -12.73 12.99
CA ILE A 76 7.91 -12.96 14.34
C ILE A 76 7.58 -14.39 14.76
N PRO A 77 8.57 -15.21 15.17
CA PRO A 77 8.34 -16.58 15.62
C PRO A 77 7.35 -16.68 16.78
N GLU A 78 6.64 -17.80 16.85
CA GLU A 78 5.75 -18.10 17.98
C GLU A 78 6.45 -17.99 19.34
N GLY A 79 5.68 -17.57 20.35
CA GLY A 79 6.19 -17.33 21.70
C GLY A 79 7.03 -16.05 21.84
N ARG A 80 7.18 -15.26 20.78
CA ARG A 80 7.77 -13.92 20.84
C ARG A 80 6.70 -12.86 20.55
N PRO A 81 6.72 -11.72 21.27
CA PRO A 81 5.74 -10.65 21.03
C PRO A 81 5.79 -10.15 19.58
N GLN A 82 4.66 -10.10 18.89
CA GLN A 82 4.52 -9.55 17.55
C GLN A 82 4.39 -8.02 17.57
N ILE A 83 3.94 -7.46 18.68
CA ILE A 83 3.75 -6.02 18.85
C ILE A 83 4.54 -5.50 20.04
N GLU A 84 4.84 -4.20 20.02
CA GLU A 84 5.40 -3.48 21.16
C GLU A 84 4.71 -2.14 21.34
N TYR A 85 4.68 -1.65 22.57
CA TYR A 85 4.05 -0.38 22.87
C TYR A 85 5.04 0.78 22.70
N PHE A 86 4.74 1.68 21.76
CA PHE A 86 5.52 2.89 21.52
C PHE A 86 4.99 4.06 22.33
N ALA A 87 5.57 4.25 23.53
CA ALA A 87 5.09 5.22 24.52
C ALA A 87 5.03 6.67 24.01
N LEU A 88 5.97 7.11 23.16
CA LEU A 88 5.98 8.48 22.63
C LEU A 88 4.82 8.74 21.66
N GLY A 89 4.36 7.71 20.95
CA GLY A 89 3.20 7.78 20.05
C GLY A 89 1.90 7.32 20.69
N ASN A 90 1.95 6.85 21.95
CA ASN A 90 0.82 6.26 22.66
C ASN A 90 0.08 5.20 21.82
N GLN A 91 0.83 4.31 21.15
CA GLN A 91 0.28 3.34 20.21
C GLN A 91 1.06 2.03 20.23
N TRP A 92 0.40 0.94 19.84
CA TRP A 92 1.05 -0.31 19.51
C TRP A 92 1.74 -0.22 18.14
N THR A 93 2.89 -0.86 17.99
CA THR A 93 3.63 -0.96 16.73
C THR A 93 4.00 -2.41 16.43
N PRO A 94 3.89 -2.85 15.17
CA PRO A 94 4.30 -4.18 14.74
C PRO A 94 5.82 -4.32 14.79
N ARG A 95 6.31 -5.51 15.15
CA ARG A 95 7.73 -5.87 15.13
C ARG A 95 8.16 -6.60 13.85
N GLY A 96 7.20 -7.07 13.07
CA GLY A 96 7.39 -7.74 11.78
C GLY A 96 6.22 -7.45 10.85
N ASP A 97 6.33 -7.93 9.61
CA ASP A 97 5.40 -7.67 8.51
C ASP A 97 4.16 -8.58 8.52
N VAL A 98 4.21 -9.67 9.29
CA VAL A 98 3.09 -10.57 9.54
C VAL A 98 2.59 -10.36 10.96
N ILE A 99 1.30 -10.07 11.09
CA ILE A 99 0.58 -9.94 12.37
C ILE A 99 -0.51 -11.00 12.40
N ARG A 100 -0.32 -11.99 13.27
CA ARG A 100 -1.31 -13.03 13.58
C ARG A 100 -2.24 -12.51 14.66
N CYS A 101 -3.54 -12.57 14.40
CA CYS A 101 -4.56 -12.08 15.32
C CYS A 101 -5.76 -13.02 15.39
N ILE A 102 -6.45 -12.98 16.52
CA ILE A 102 -7.76 -13.63 16.71
C ILE A 102 -8.81 -12.52 16.80
N ILE A 103 -9.90 -12.68 16.05
CA ILE A 103 -11.02 -11.74 16.06
C ILE A 103 -12.08 -12.27 17.02
N GLY A 104 -12.31 -11.55 18.11
CA GLY A 104 -13.40 -11.80 19.04
C GLY A 104 -14.55 -10.80 18.89
N SER A 105 -15.56 -10.97 19.75
CA SER A 105 -16.67 -10.04 19.91
C SER A 105 -16.65 -9.49 21.32
N GLY A 106 -16.59 -8.16 21.43
CA GLY A 106 -16.79 -7.43 22.67
C GLY A 106 -18.24 -7.51 23.15
N LEU A 107 -18.50 -6.89 24.30
CA LEU A 107 -19.79 -6.96 24.99
C LEU A 107 -20.92 -6.28 24.21
N ASP A 108 -20.61 -5.24 23.45
CA ASP A 108 -21.60 -4.50 22.66
C ASP A 108 -21.61 -4.95 21.17
N GLY A 109 -20.93 -6.06 20.85
CA GLY A 109 -20.86 -6.63 19.50
C GLY A 109 -19.79 -6.00 18.61
N GLU A 110 -18.94 -5.13 19.15
CA GLU A 110 -17.75 -4.60 18.48
C GLU A 110 -16.69 -5.69 18.30
N ALA A 111 -15.96 -5.61 17.19
CA ALA A 111 -14.81 -6.49 16.98
C ALA A 111 -13.70 -6.13 17.97
N VAL A 112 -13.14 -7.15 18.59
CA VAL A 112 -11.99 -7.05 19.48
C VAL A 112 -10.87 -7.90 18.89
N ILE A 113 -9.66 -7.35 18.82
CA ILE A 113 -8.53 -8.00 18.16
C ILE A 113 -7.55 -8.46 19.23
N TYR A 114 -7.33 -9.77 19.31
CA TYR A 114 -6.33 -10.35 20.19
C TYR A 114 -5.02 -10.55 19.42
N ILE A 115 -3.93 -9.97 19.93
CA ILE A 115 -2.58 -10.14 19.40
C ILE A 115 -1.66 -10.37 20.60
N ASP A 116 -0.88 -11.45 20.55
CA ASP A 116 -0.12 -11.92 21.72
C ASP A 116 -1.06 -12.07 22.94
N ASP A 117 -0.71 -11.48 24.08
CA ASP A 117 -1.54 -11.45 25.30
C ASP A 117 -2.35 -10.14 25.44
N HIS A 118 -2.54 -9.39 24.35
CA HIS A 118 -3.19 -8.10 24.36
C HIS A 118 -4.54 -8.11 23.65
N GLU A 119 -5.52 -7.49 24.31
CA GLU A 119 -6.83 -7.18 23.75
C GLU A 119 -6.78 -5.75 23.19
N LEU A 120 -6.96 -5.59 21.88
CA LEU A 120 -6.98 -4.29 21.21
C LEU A 120 -8.39 -3.97 20.72
N SER A 121 -8.81 -2.74 20.99
CA SER A 121 -9.96 -2.14 20.30
C SER A 121 -9.66 -1.95 18.80
N LEU A 122 -10.71 -1.76 17.99
CA LEU A 122 -10.55 -1.38 16.58
C LEU A 122 -9.78 -0.07 16.40
N GLU A 123 -9.87 0.86 17.36
CA GLU A 123 -9.13 2.12 17.33
C GLU A 123 -7.63 1.87 17.52
N GLU A 124 -7.25 1.07 18.52
CA GLU A 124 -5.85 0.72 18.78
C GLU A 124 -5.24 -0.11 17.65
N PHE A 125 -6.01 -1.09 17.14
CA PHE A 125 -5.59 -1.89 16.00
C PHE A 125 -5.44 -1.02 14.75
N GLY A 126 -6.37 -0.08 14.51
CA GLY A 126 -6.26 0.91 13.45
C GLY A 126 -5.00 1.78 13.59
N GLY A 127 -4.67 2.20 14.81
CA GLY A 127 -3.43 2.91 15.14
C GLY A 127 -2.19 2.11 14.77
N LEU A 128 -2.14 0.82 15.13
CA LEU A 128 -1.06 -0.09 14.77
C LEU A 128 -0.85 -0.15 13.25
N LEU A 129 -1.94 -0.29 12.47
CA LEU A 129 -1.89 -0.35 11.00
C LEU A 129 -1.33 0.92 10.36
N THR A 130 -1.35 2.07 11.03
CA THR A 130 -0.76 3.31 10.50
C THR A 130 0.77 3.23 10.34
N THR A 131 1.44 2.29 11.01
CA THR A 131 2.86 1.97 10.77
C THR A 131 3.12 1.59 9.31
N TYR A 132 2.11 1.01 8.65
CA TYR A 132 2.15 0.61 7.25
C TYR A 132 1.45 1.60 6.31
N ALA A 133 1.34 2.87 6.70
CA ALA A 133 0.75 3.91 5.84
C ALA A 133 1.42 3.94 4.45
N GLY A 134 0.63 3.71 3.40
CA GLY A 134 1.09 3.66 2.01
C GLY A 134 1.31 2.25 1.46
N TRP A 135 1.37 1.22 2.32
CA TRP A 135 1.44 -0.19 1.96
C TRP A 135 0.05 -0.78 1.68
N GLY A 136 0.02 -1.98 1.11
CA GLY A 136 -1.20 -2.78 0.96
C GLY A 136 -1.24 -3.88 2.02
N MET A 137 -2.45 -4.33 2.37
CA MET A 137 -2.68 -5.46 3.27
C MET A 137 -3.61 -6.47 2.59
N ARG A 138 -3.34 -7.76 2.77
CA ARG A 138 -4.21 -8.87 2.36
C ARG A 138 -4.60 -9.63 3.62
N ILE A 139 -5.90 -9.83 3.84
CA ILE A 139 -6.42 -10.55 5.01
C ILE A 139 -6.84 -11.95 4.56
N VAL A 140 -6.42 -12.96 5.33
CA VAL A 140 -6.84 -14.36 5.15
C VAL A 140 -7.44 -14.84 6.46
N PHE A 141 -8.67 -15.37 6.42
CA PHE A 141 -9.32 -15.92 7.60
C PHE A 141 -8.96 -17.40 7.73
N VAL A 142 -8.44 -17.78 8.89
CA VAL A 142 -8.06 -19.15 9.25
C VAL A 142 -8.71 -19.51 10.60
N PRO A 143 -8.81 -20.80 10.95
CA PRO A 143 -9.11 -21.23 12.30
C PRO A 143 -8.17 -20.57 13.32
N ASP A 144 -8.68 -20.27 14.52
CA ASP A 144 -7.92 -19.59 15.58
C ASP A 144 -6.71 -20.40 16.07
N ASP A 145 -6.75 -21.72 15.91
CA ASP A 145 -5.68 -22.67 16.22
C ASP A 145 -4.63 -22.84 15.11
N ARG A 146 -4.72 -22.05 14.02
CA ARG A 146 -3.82 -22.16 12.84
C ARG A 146 -3.36 -20.82 12.30
N THR A 147 -3.25 -19.82 13.17
CA THR A 147 -2.82 -18.48 12.75
C THR A 147 -1.34 -18.42 12.37
N ASP A 148 -0.55 -19.39 12.79
CA ASP A 148 0.88 -19.60 12.51
C ASP A 148 1.17 -20.40 11.23
N GLU A 149 0.15 -21.05 10.67
CA GLU A 149 0.27 -21.81 9.43
C GLU A 149 0.06 -20.92 8.21
N GLU A 150 0.90 -21.04 7.18
CA GLU A 150 0.61 -20.42 5.88
C GLU A 150 -0.53 -21.19 5.19
N PRO A 151 -1.71 -20.60 4.99
CA PRO A 151 -2.84 -21.31 4.43
C PRO A 151 -2.70 -21.44 2.91
N GLU A 152 -3.18 -22.55 2.35
CA GLU A 152 -3.37 -22.66 0.90
C GLU A 152 -4.49 -21.73 0.44
N ILE A 153 -4.22 -20.90 -0.57
CA ILE A 153 -5.21 -19.95 -1.12
C ILE A 153 -5.61 -20.38 -2.53
N VAL A 154 -6.90 -20.66 -2.70
CA VAL A 154 -7.51 -20.95 -4.01
C VAL A 154 -8.22 -19.71 -4.55
N ILE A 155 -7.90 -19.32 -5.79
CA ILE A 155 -8.59 -18.22 -6.49
C ILE A 155 -9.82 -18.77 -7.20
N ARG A 156 -10.99 -18.55 -6.60
CA ARG A 156 -12.30 -18.90 -7.18
C ARG A 156 -13.39 -18.03 -6.60
N GLU A 157 -14.51 -17.93 -7.31
CA GLU A 157 -15.74 -17.43 -6.70
C GLU A 157 -16.25 -18.42 -5.64
N PRO A 158 -16.88 -17.94 -4.56
CA PRO A 158 -17.55 -18.82 -3.60
C PRO A 158 -18.68 -19.57 -4.29
N ASP A 159 -18.97 -20.79 -3.81
CA ASP A 159 -20.12 -21.55 -4.30
C ASP A 159 -21.40 -20.78 -3.96
N ASP A 160 -22.38 -20.74 -4.89
CA ASP A 160 -23.66 -20.10 -4.63
C ASP A 160 -24.25 -20.67 -3.34
N LYS A 161 -24.55 -19.79 -2.38
CA LYS A 161 -25.31 -20.16 -1.20
C LYS A 161 -26.70 -20.55 -1.69
N GLY A 162 -26.94 -21.85 -1.88
CA GLY A 162 -28.25 -22.35 -2.29
C GLY A 162 -29.34 -21.73 -1.43
N GLU A 163 -30.37 -21.17 -2.09
CA GLU A 163 -31.58 -20.61 -1.47
C GLU A 163 -32.31 -21.63 -0.57
#